data_AF-A0A956AII7-F1
#
_entry.id   AF-A0A956AII7-F1
#
_cell.length_a   1.000
_cell.length_b   1.000
_cell.length_c   1.000
_cell.angle_alpha   90.00
_cell.angle_beta   90.00
_cell.angle_gamma   90.00
#
_symmetry.space_group_name_H-M   'P 1'
#
loop_
_entity.id
_entity.type
_entity.pdbx_description
1 polymer ?
#
loop_
_entity_poly.entity_id
_entity_poly.type
_entity_poly.pdbx_seq_one_letter_code
_entity_poly.pdbx_strand_id
1 'polypeptide(L)'
;MAGDDAGEDDTRLLLRVASGDTEALGDLYDRHAPLLLAFARRALRDAREAEDILHDVFLEVWTHAGDYDATRASVRSWLFLRMRSRCLDRLRSARHRREHLCADPRAGRETRSERAYVDPGERVGLSRALLELGDDQLRVVMLSYFEGLSSSDIAHELCVPEGTVKSRARAAVAKLRALVGGTDE
;
A
#
# COMPACT_ATOMS: atom_id res chain seq x y z
N MET A 1 19.65 9.26 9.11
CA MET A 1 20.29 9.61 7.84
C MET A 1 20.32 8.37 6.95
N ALA A 2 19.58 8.35 5.85
CA ALA A 2 19.62 7.25 4.89
C ALA A 2 19.46 7.83 3.48
N GLY A 3 20.58 7.89 2.76
CA GLY A 3 20.65 7.84 1.30
C GLY A 3 20.03 9.01 0.53
N ASP A 4 20.58 10.22 0.71
CA ASP A 4 20.64 11.19 -0.38
C ASP A 4 21.78 10.70 -1.31
N ASP A 5 21.49 9.69 -2.12
CA ASP A 5 22.46 9.08 -3.04
C ASP A 5 22.46 9.86 -4.35
N ALA A 6 23.65 10.18 -4.85
CA ALA A 6 23.95 11.13 -5.91
C ALA A 6 23.53 10.65 -7.32
N GLY A 7 22.23 10.41 -7.49
CA GLY A 7 21.53 10.21 -8.77
C GLY A 7 20.50 11.32 -9.00
N GLU A 8 19.95 11.40 -10.21
CA GLU A 8 18.90 12.38 -10.54
C GLU A 8 17.73 12.30 -9.54
N ASP A 9 17.24 13.47 -9.09
CA ASP A 9 16.13 13.53 -8.12
C ASP A 9 14.89 12.82 -8.67
N ASP A 10 14.18 12.07 -7.82
CA ASP A 10 13.00 11.30 -8.21
C ASP A 10 11.94 12.19 -8.88
N THR A 11 11.80 13.44 -8.39
CA THR A 11 10.89 14.43 -9.00
C THR A 11 11.24 14.70 -10.45
N ARG A 12 12.53 14.84 -10.74
CA ARG A 12 13.03 15.16 -12.07
C ARG A 12 12.91 13.97 -13.01
N LEU A 13 13.18 12.75 -12.53
CA LEU A 13 12.87 11.53 -13.27
C LEU A 13 11.38 11.46 -13.62
N LEU A 14 10.50 11.77 -12.66
CA LEU A 14 9.06 11.71 -12.89
C LEU A 14 8.57 12.76 -13.91
N LEU A 15 9.16 13.95 -13.92
CA LEU A 15 8.89 14.97 -14.95
C LEU A 15 9.34 14.51 -16.35
N ARG A 16 10.49 13.83 -16.45
CA ARG A 16 10.94 13.23 -17.71
C ARG A 16 9.99 12.13 -18.18
N VAL A 17 9.52 11.28 -17.27
CA VAL A 17 8.48 10.28 -17.57
C VAL A 17 7.21 10.94 -18.12
N ALA A 18 6.77 12.04 -17.51
CA ALA A 18 5.61 12.79 -18.01
C ALA A 18 5.81 13.35 -19.44
N SER A 19 7.06 13.55 -19.86
CA SER A 19 7.42 13.94 -21.24
C SER A 19 7.61 12.77 -22.21
N GLY A 20 7.41 11.52 -21.76
CA GLY A 20 7.54 10.32 -22.58
C GLY A 20 8.94 9.69 -22.58
N ASP A 21 9.77 9.99 -21.59
CA ASP A 21 11.10 9.41 -21.46
C ASP A 21 11.05 8.02 -20.79
N THR A 22 11.29 6.97 -21.59
CA THR A 22 11.27 5.58 -21.10
C THR A 22 12.49 5.21 -20.26
N GLU A 23 13.63 5.89 -20.44
CA GLU A 23 14.83 5.64 -19.64
C GLU A 23 14.61 6.13 -18.21
N ALA A 24 14.01 7.32 -18.06
CA ALA A 24 13.64 7.85 -16.74
C ALA A 24 12.62 6.96 -16.00
N LEU A 25 11.73 6.26 -16.73
CA LEU A 25 10.83 5.27 -16.14
C LEU A 25 11.61 4.05 -15.64
N GLY A 26 12.61 3.60 -16.41
CA GLY A 26 13.52 2.52 -16.02
C GLY A 26 14.28 2.85 -14.73
N ASP A 27 14.82 4.06 -14.62
CA ASP A 27 15.54 4.50 -13.42
C ASP A 27 14.62 4.54 -12.18
N LEU A 28 13.39 5.03 -12.33
CA LEU A 28 12.39 4.99 -11.26
C LEU A 28 12.00 3.55 -10.90
N TYR A 29 11.91 2.67 -11.89
CA TYR A 29 11.64 1.25 -11.68
C TYR A 29 12.74 0.60 -10.85
N ASP A 30 13.99 0.70 -11.28
CA ASP A 30 15.12 0.07 -10.61
C ASP A 30 15.29 0.58 -9.17
N ARG A 31 15.01 1.87 -8.93
CA ARG A 31 15.12 2.48 -7.60
C ARG A 31 14.01 2.04 -6.63
N HIS A 32 12.76 1.96 -7.10
CA HIS A 32 11.60 1.79 -6.20
C HIS A 32 10.94 0.41 -6.26
N ALA A 33 11.09 -0.33 -7.36
CA ALA A 33 10.47 -1.63 -7.55
C ALA A 33 10.82 -2.65 -6.45
N PRO A 34 12.09 -2.80 -5.99
CA PRO A 34 12.41 -3.77 -4.95
C PRO A 34 11.63 -3.54 -3.66
N LEU A 35 11.47 -2.27 -3.26
CA LEU A 35 10.77 -1.89 -2.04
C LEU A 35 9.25 -2.09 -2.18
N LEU A 36 8.68 -1.63 -3.29
CA LEU A 36 7.24 -1.77 -3.55
C LEU A 36 6.86 -3.25 -3.65
N LEU A 37 7.66 -4.06 -4.34
CA LEU A 37 7.44 -5.48 -4.47
C LEU A 37 7.51 -6.20 -3.12
N ALA A 38 8.50 -5.86 -2.29
CA ALA A 38 8.59 -6.40 -0.93
C ALA A 38 7.33 -6.07 -0.12
N PHE A 39 6.82 -4.83 -0.22
CA PHE A 39 5.57 -4.44 0.42
C PHE A 39 4.37 -5.28 -0.07
N ALA A 40 4.16 -5.37 -1.39
CA ALA A 40 3.00 -6.09 -1.93
C ALA A 40 3.04 -7.59 -1.62
N ARG A 41 4.22 -8.22 -1.68
CA ARG A 41 4.40 -9.63 -1.30
C ARG A 41 3.93 -9.90 0.13
N ARG A 42 4.21 -8.98 1.05
CA ARG A 42 3.81 -9.09 2.46
C ARG A 42 2.34 -8.80 2.67
N ALA A 43 1.80 -7.80 1.96
CA ALA A 43 0.39 -7.44 2.01
C ALA A 43 -0.53 -8.54 1.46
N LEU A 44 -0.16 -9.13 0.32
CA LEU A 44 -0.98 -10.11 -0.41
C LEU A 44 -0.68 -11.56 -0.01
N ARG A 45 0.56 -11.86 0.41
CA ARG A 45 1.10 -13.22 0.57
C ARG A 45 0.99 -14.08 -0.69
N ASP A 46 1.06 -13.43 -1.86
CA ASP A 46 1.11 -14.06 -3.17
C ASP A 46 2.14 -13.31 -4.02
N ALA A 47 3.17 -14.03 -4.48
CA ALA A 47 4.28 -13.44 -5.21
C ALA A 47 3.88 -13.00 -6.62
N ARG A 48 3.00 -13.75 -7.29
CA ARG A 48 2.58 -13.46 -8.66
C ARG A 48 1.69 -12.22 -8.69
N GLU A 49 0.73 -12.18 -7.79
CA GLU A 49 -0.16 -11.02 -7.65
C GLU A 49 0.60 -9.74 -7.26
N ALA A 50 1.67 -9.88 -6.48
CA ALA A 50 2.52 -8.75 -6.14
C ALA A 50 3.31 -8.22 -7.34
N GLU A 51 3.78 -9.10 -8.23
CA GLU A 51 4.47 -8.74 -9.46
C GLU A 51 3.52 -8.09 -10.48
N ASP A 52 2.31 -8.64 -10.62
CA ASP A 52 1.27 -8.08 -11.49
C ASP A 52 0.87 -6.67 -11.03
N ILE A 53 0.63 -6.49 -9.72
CA ILE A 53 0.31 -5.17 -9.16
C ILE A 53 1.47 -4.19 -9.34
N LEU A 54 2.72 -4.63 -9.15
CA LEU A 54 3.88 -3.78 -9.39
C LEU A 54 3.89 -3.28 -10.84
N HIS A 55 3.66 -4.18 -11.80
CA HIS A 55 3.61 -3.83 -13.22
C HIS A 55 2.52 -2.79 -13.50
N ASP A 56 1.30 -3.04 -13.02
CA ASP A 56 0.18 -2.11 -13.13
C ASP A 56 0.49 -0.73 -12.54
N VAL A 57 1.16 -0.66 -11.40
CA VAL A 57 1.57 0.61 -10.79
C VAL A 57 2.53 1.37 -11.70
N PHE A 58 3.53 0.71 -12.31
CA PHE A 58 4.45 1.40 -13.21
C PHE A 58 3.80 1.80 -14.54
N LEU A 59 2.80 1.06 -15.03
CA LEU A 59 1.96 1.50 -16.14
C LEU A 59 1.12 2.74 -15.78
N GLU A 60 0.60 2.80 -14.55
CA GLU A 60 -0.06 4.01 -14.06
C GLU A 60 0.91 5.19 -13.94
N VAL A 61 2.13 4.96 -13.47
CA VAL A 61 3.16 6.00 -13.38
C VAL A 61 3.45 6.57 -14.76
N TRP A 62 3.64 5.72 -15.76
CA TRP A 62 3.84 6.15 -17.15
C TRP A 62 2.69 7.03 -17.66
N THR A 63 1.44 6.64 -17.38
CA THR A 63 0.25 7.33 -17.90
C THR A 63 -0.17 8.56 -17.09
N HIS A 64 0.16 8.62 -15.81
CA HIS A 64 -0.30 9.66 -14.87
C HIS A 64 0.85 10.40 -14.17
N ALA A 65 2.08 10.34 -14.69
CA ALA A 65 3.21 11.09 -14.14
C ALA A 65 2.94 12.60 -14.12
N GLY A 66 2.17 13.12 -15.08
CA GLY A 66 1.78 14.53 -15.15
C GLY A 66 0.86 15.00 -14.01
N ASP A 67 0.20 14.08 -13.30
CA ASP A 67 -0.70 14.39 -12.17
C ASP A 67 0.07 14.55 -10.85
N TYR A 68 1.38 14.30 -10.85
CA TYR A 68 2.19 14.39 -9.64
C TYR A 68 2.38 15.84 -9.19
N ASP A 69 2.15 16.06 -7.89
CA ASP A 69 2.31 17.35 -7.23
C ASP A 69 3.32 17.21 -6.08
N ALA A 70 4.52 17.75 -6.29
CA ALA A 70 5.62 17.70 -5.33
C ALA A 70 5.31 18.43 -4.00
N THR A 71 4.33 19.33 -3.99
CA THR A 71 3.91 20.04 -2.77
C THR A 71 3.08 19.16 -1.83
N ARG A 72 2.50 18.07 -2.34
CA ARG A 72 1.61 17.18 -1.58
C ARG A 72 2.32 15.96 -0.99
N ALA A 73 3.31 15.40 -1.70
CA ALA A 73 4.01 14.21 -1.27
C ALA A 73 5.33 14.02 -2.06
N SER A 74 6.31 13.36 -1.44
CA SER A 74 7.46 12.83 -2.16
C SER A 74 7.02 11.80 -3.22
N VAL A 75 7.80 11.63 -4.30
CA VAL A 75 7.57 10.59 -5.31
C VAL A 75 7.46 9.21 -4.68
N ARG A 76 8.35 8.89 -3.73
CA ARG A 76 8.30 7.63 -2.98
C ARG A 76 6.98 7.43 -2.24
N SER A 77 6.48 8.46 -1.54
CA SER A 77 5.18 8.39 -0.85
C SER A 77 4.02 8.23 -1.83
N TRP A 78 4.09 8.88 -3.00
CA TRP A 78 3.09 8.77 -4.05
C TRP A 78 3.05 7.38 -4.69
N LEU A 79 4.21 6.80 -5.03
CA LEU A 79 4.33 5.43 -5.53
C LEU A 79 3.80 4.41 -4.52
N PHE A 80 4.17 4.57 -3.25
CA PHE A 80 3.69 3.68 -2.19
C PHE A 80 2.17 3.75 -2.01
N LEU A 81 1.59 4.96 -2.12
CA LEU A 81 0.14 5.12 -2.06
C LEU A 81 -0.57 4.36 -3.19
N ARG A 82 -0.07 4.46 -4.43
CA ARG A 82 -0.61 3.71 -5.57
C ARG A 82 -0.50 2.20 -5.33
N MET A 83 0.67 1.74 -4.90
CA MET A 83 0.91 0.34 -4.57
C MET A 83 -0.04 -0.20 -3.49
N ARG A 84 -0.21 0.57 -2.41
CA ARG A 84 -1.16 0.25 -1.33
C ARG A 84 -2.59 0.18 -1.85
N SER A 85 -3.03 1.16 -2.65
CA SER A 85 -4.37 1.17 -3.24
C SER A 85 -4.63 -0.08 -4.06
N ARG A 86 -3.71 -0.44 -4.96
CA ARG A 86 -3.85 -1.64 -5.79
C ARG A 86 -3.86 -2.93 -4.97
N CYS A 87 -3.03 -3.02 -3.93
CA CYS A 87 -3.08 -4.16 -3.00
C CYS A 87 -4.45 -4.29 -2.32
N LEU A 88 -5.04 -3.19 -1.88
CA LEU A 88 -6.37 -3.17 -1.26
C LEU A 88 -7.45 -3.60 -2.25
N ASP A 89 -7.44 -3.03 -3.46
CA ASP A 89 -8.38 -3.41 -4.52
C ASP A 89 -8.29 -4.91 -4.84
N ARG A 90 -7.08 -5.47 -4.82
CA ARG A 90 -6.88 -6.91 -5.03
C ARG A 90 -7.38 -7.77 -3.87
N LEU A 91 -7.18 -7.34 -2.63
CA LEU A 91 -7.72 -8.01 -1.43
C LEU A 91 -9.26 -7.98 -1.44
N ARG A 92 -9.86 -6.83 -1.79
CA ARG A 92 -11.32 -6.69 -1.98
C ARG A 92 -11.82 -7.66 -3.02
N SER A 93 -11.22 -7.67 -4.21
CA SER A 93 -11.64 -8.54 -5.30
C SER A 93 -11.53 -10.03 -4.93
N ALA A 94 -10.46 -10.43 -4.23
CA ALA A 94 -10.29 -11.80 -3.74
C ALA A 94 -11.42 -12.19 -2.77
N ARG A 95 -11.78 -11.29 -1.86
CA ARG A 95 -12.87 -11.50 -0.90
C ARG A 95 -14.22 -11.65 -1.59
N HIS A 96 -14.58 -10.74 -2.50
CA HIS A 96 -15.84 -10.84 -3.23
C HIS A 96 -15.96 -12.17 -3.97
N ARG A 97 -14.89 -12.64 -4.62
CA ARG A 97 -14.88 -13.96 -5.27
C ARG A 97 -15.11 -15.11 -4.30
N ARG A 98 -14.51 -15.06 -3.09
CA ARG A 98 -14.75 -16.06 -2.04
C ARG A 98 -16.18 -16.02 -1.53
N GLU A 99 -16.73 -14.83 -1.28
CA GLU A 99 -18.12 -14.66 -0.87
C GLU A 99 -19.07 -15.21 -1.93
N HIS A 100 -18.84 -14.97 -3.23
CA HIS A 100 -19.63 -15.54 -4.32
C HIS A 100 -19.49 -17.06 -4.47
N LEU A 101 -18.32 -17.63 -4.17
CA LEU A 101 -18.11 -19.09 -4.16
C LEU A 101 -18.75 -19.78 -2.93
N CYS A 102 -19.07 -19.02 -1.88
CA CYS A 102 -19.66 -19.51 -0.64
C CYS A 102 -21.09 -18.99 -0.37
N ALA A 103 -21.72 -18.24 -1.29
CA ALA A 103 -22.98 -17.54 -1.01
C ALA A 103 -24.24 -18.43 -1.09
N ASP A 104 -24.87 -18.60 0.07
CA ASP A 104 -26.33 -18.51 0.30
C ASP A 104 -26.84 -17.12 -0.19
N PRO A 105 -27.98 -16.99 -0.91
CA PRO A 105 -28.37 -15.78 -1.65
C PRO A 105 -28.67 -14.49 -0.86
N ARG A 106 -28.33 -14.41 0.44
CA ARG A 106 -28.77 -13.31 1.32
C ARG A 106 -27.73 -12.25 1.70
N ALA A 107 -26.46 -12.40 1.33
CA ALA A 107 -25.42 -11.44 1.73
C ALA A 107 -25.03 -10.46 0.60
N GLY A 108 -26.00 -9.67 0.13
CA GLY A 108 -25.70 -8.50 -0.69
C GLY A 108 -25.23 -7.34 0.17
N ARG A 109 -23.91 -7.17 0.37
CA ARG A 109 -23.34 -5.88 0.79
C ARG A 109 -22.63 -5.24 -0.39
N GLU A 110 -23.37 -4.42 -1.13
CA GLU A 110 -22.76 -3.38 -1.95
C GLU A 110 -21.99 -2.42 -1.03
N THR A 111 -20.67 -2.53 -0.97
CA THR A 111 -19.85 -1.42 -0.47
C THR A 111 -19.45 -0.59 -1.67
N ARG A 112 -20.34 0.36 -1.99
CA ARG A 112 -20.07 1.43 -2.94
C ARG A 112 -18.86 2.23 -2.45
N SER A 113 -17.89 2.34 -3.35
CA SER A 113 -16.71 3.20 -3.33
C SER A 113 -16.96 4.55 -2.63
N GLU A 114 -16.30 4.75 -1.49
CA GLU A 114 -15.64 6.02 -1.23
C GLU A 114 -14.14 5.76 -1.38
N ARG A 115 -13.55 6.36 -2.42
CA ARG A 115 -12.11 6.60 -2.46
C ARG A 115 -11.80 7.36 -1.17
N ALA A 116 -11.30 6.66 -0.15
CA ALA A 116 -10.86 7.28 1.08
C ALA A 116 -9.75 8.27 0.70
N TYR A 117 -10.13 9.54 0.61
CA TYR A 117 -9.23 10.65 0.41
C TYR A 117 -8.36 10.69 1.67
N VAL A 118 -7.20 10.05 1.59
CA VAL A 118 -6.21 10.15 2.67
C VAL A 118 -5.80 11.62 2.74
N ASP A 119 -5.73 12.19 3.93
CA ASP A 119 -5.26 13.55 4.12
C ASP A 119 -3.81 13.68 3.58
N PRO A 120 -3.48 14.67 2.72
CA PRO A 120 -2.11 14.96 2.30
C PRO A 120 -1.08 15.07 3.45
N GLY A 121 -1.51 15.52 4.65
CA GLY A 121 -0.62 15.87 5.76
C GLY A 121 0.08 14.70 6.49
N GLU A 122 -0.49 13.49 6.51
CA GLU A 122 0.04 12.35 7.29
C GLU A 122 1.04 11.44 6.54
N ARG A 123 1.43 11.79 5.31
CA ARG A 123 1.81 10.80 4.27
C ARG A 123 3.29 10.45 4.15
N VAL A 124 4.20 11.14 4.82
CA VAL A 124 5.65 10.90 4.64
C VAL A 124 6.20 9.87 5.64
N GLY A 125 5.77 9.93 6.91
CA GLY A 125 6.18 8.97 7.93
C GLY A 125 5.46 7.62 7.83
N LEU A 126 4.19 7.62 7.42
CA LEU A 126 3.34 6.44 7.43
C LEU A 126 3.81 5.34 6.46
N SER A 127 4.25 5.70 5.26
CA SER A 127 4.72 4.73 4.26
C SER A 127 5.96 3.96 4.74
N ARG A 128 6.91 4.67 5.35
CA ARG A 128 8.08 4.05 5.96
C ARG A 128 7.69 3.20 7.17
N ALA A 129 6.80 3.72 8.02
CA ALA A 129 6.38 3.02 9.22
C ALA A 129 5.62 1.71 8.90
N LEU A 130 4.84 1.67 7.82
CA LEU A 130 4.15 0.46 7.36
C LEU A 130 5.12 -0.62 6.87
N LEU A 131 6.25 -0.24 6.27
CA LEU A 131 7.30 -1.18 5.86
C LEU A 131 8.01 -1.83 7.06
N GLU A 132 8.07 -1.13 8.20
CA GLU A 132 8.68 -1.64 9.42
C GLU A 132 7.77 -2.62 10.18
N LEU A 133 6.47 -2.65 9.93
CA LEU A 133 5.56 -3.64 10.54
C LEU A 133 5.95 -5.05 10.12
N GLY A 134 5.75 -6.07 10.97
CA GLY A 134 5.84 -7.47 10.55
C GLY A 134 4.72 -7.85 9.57
N ASP A 135 4.86 -8.93 8.81
CA ASP A 135 3.93 -9.30 7.73
C ASP A 135 2.49 -9.42 8.22
N ASP A 136 2.31 -10.14 9.32
CA ASP A 136 0.99 -10.36 9.92
C ASP A 136 0.42 -9.08 10.53
N GLN A 137 1.27 -8.16 11.01
CA GLN A 137 0.85 -6.87 11.54
C GLN A 137 0.39 -5.94 10.42
N LEU A 138 1.20 -5.86 9.34
CA LEU A 138 0.87 -5.09 8.15
C LEU A 138 -0.46 -5.54 7.55
N ARG A 139 -0.67 -6.86 7.44
CA ARG A 139 -1.91 -7.39 6.86
C ARG A 139 -3.14 -7.10 7.72
N VAL A 140 -3.02 -7.22 9.04
CA VAL A 140 -4.10 -6.82 9.96
C VAL A 140 -4.40 -5.34 9.83
N VAL A 141 -3.38 -4.47 9.74
CA VAL A 141 -3.58 -3.02 9.53
C VAL A 141 -4.25 -2.74 8.17
N MET A 142 -3.81 -3.40 7.11
CA MET A 142 -4.41 -3.29 5.77
C MET A 142 -5.90 -3.62 5.81
N LEU A 143 -6.27 -4.74 6.43
CA LEU A 143 -7.65 -5.20 6.51
C LEU A 143 -8.50 -4.42 7.54
N SER A 144 -7.95 -3.99 8.67
CA SER A 144 -8.75 -3.29 9.68
C SER A 144 -8.95 -1.82 9.34
N TYR A 145 -7.87 -1.12 9.01
CA TYR A 145 -7.88 0.34 8.89
C TYR A 145 -8.33 0.79 7.50
N PHE A 146 -7.93 0.08 6.45
CA PHE A 146 -8.24 0.48 5.07
C PHE A 146 -9.42 -0.28 4.44
N GLU A 147 -9.73 -1.49 4.90
CA GLU A 147 -10.95 -2.24 4.50
C GLU A 147 -12.10 -2.12 5.52
N GLY A 148 -11.84 -1.57 6.71
CA GLY A 148 -12.86 -1.42 7.75
C GLY A 148 -13.36 -2.75 8.34
N LEU A 149 -12.61 -3.84 8.19
CA LEU A 149 -13.03 -5.16 8.68
C LEU A 149 -12.98 -5.23 10.21
N SER A 150 -13.96 -5.93 10.79
CA SER A 150 -13.96 -6.22 12.22
C SER A 150 -12.86 -7.24 12.57
N SER A 151 -12.46 -7.30 13.85
CA SER A 151 -11.49 -8.30 14.29
C SER A 151 -11.95 -9.73 14.01
N SER A 152 -13.27 -9.99 14.06
CA SER A 152 -13.86 -11.29 13.76
C SER A 152 -13.77 -11.62 12.26
N ASP A 153 -14.05 -10.66 11.38
CA ASP A 153 -13.94 -10.87 9.93
C ASP A 153 -12.50 -11.14 9.50
N ILE A 154 -11.55 -10.39 10.09
CA ILE A 154 -10.11 -10.60 9.85
C ILE A 154 -9.66 -11.96 10.39
N ALA A 155 -10.18 -12.40 11.53
CA ALA A 155 -9.88 -13.71 12.11
C ALA A 155 -10.31 -14.84 11.16
N HIS A 156 -11.50 -14.71 10.57
CA HIS A 156 -12.01 -15.62 9.56
C HIS A 156 -11.15 -15.57 8.28
N GLU A 157 -10.85 -14.38 7.75
CA GLU A 157 -10.06 -14.21 6.52
C GLU A 157 -8.64 -14.76 6.64
N LEU A 158 -8.01 -14.59 7.81
CA LEU A 158 -6.64 -15.01 8.06
C LEU A 158 -6.53 -16.41 8.68
N CYS A 159 -7.65 -17.08 8.97
CA CYS A 159 -7.72 -18.36 9.69
C CYS A 159 -6.92 -18.35 11.01
N VAL A 160 -7.07 -17.30 11.81
CA VAL A 160 -6.41 -17.16 13.13
C VAL A 160 -7.44 -16.79 14.21
N PRO A 161 -7.15 -17.06 15.50
CA PRO A 161 -8.04 -16.62 16.58
C PRO A 161 -8.22 -15.09 16.61
N GLU A 162 -9.42 -14.63 16.95
CA GLU A 162 -9.72 -13.19 17.06
C GLU A 162 -8.80 -12.47 18.08
N GLY A 163 -8.41 -13.15 19.16
CA GLY A 163 -7.42 -12.64 20.11
C GLY A 163 -6.04 -12.38 19.48
N THR A 164 -5.65 -13.21 18.50
CA THR A 164 -4.42 -13.04 17.72
C THR A 164 -4.51 -11.82 16.80
N VAL A 165 -5.67 -11.56 16.20
CA VAL A 165 -5.90 -10.34 15.41
C VAL A 165 -5.76 -9.10 16.27
N LYS A 166 -6.44 -9.06 17.43
CA LYS A 166 -6.40 -7.92 18.35
C LYS A 166 -5.00 -7.65 18.88
N SER A 167 -4.24 -8.68 19.22
CA SER A 167 -2.84 -8.52 19.67
C SER A 167 -1.92 -8.01 18.56
N ARG A 168 -2.05 -8.53 17.33
CA ARG A 168 -1.31 -8.03 16.16
C ARG A 168 -1.65 -6.58 15.84
N ALA A 169 -2.92 -6.19 15.87
CA ALA A 169 -3.37 -4.82 15.65
C ALA A 169 -2.78 -3.86 16.70
N ARG A 170 -2.84 -4.24 17.99
CA ARG A 170 -2.25 -3.43 19.08
C ARG A 170 -0.74 -3.26 18.92
N ALA A 171 -0.02 -4.33 18.61
CA ALA A 171 1.42 -4.28 18.38
C ALA A 171 1.77 -3.41 17.17
N ALA A 172 0.97 -3.50 16.09
CA ALA A 172 1.15 -2.67 14.91
C ALA A 172 0.95 -1.19 15.22
N VAL A 173 -0.15 -0.81 15.88
CA VAL A 173 -0.43 0.58 16.26
C VAL A 173 0.65 1.13 17.20
N ALA A 174 1.12 0.34 18.17
CA ALA A 174 2.21 0.75 19.05
C ALA A 174 3.51 1.03 18.27
N LYS A 175 3.85 0.16 17.31
CA LYS A 175 5.04 0.34 16.47
C LYS A 175 4.90 1.54 15.54
N LEU A 176 3.74 1.73 14.90
CA LEU A 176 3.46 2.91 14.07
C LEU A 176 3.55 4.20 14.88
N ARG A 177 3.00 4.24 16.10
CA ARG A 177 3.09 5.41 16.99
C ARG A 177 4.53 5.72 17.38
N ALA A 178 5.34 4.72 17.70
CA ALA A 178 6.76 4.92 18.02
C ALA A 178 7.54 5.47 16.82
N LEU A 179 7.20 5.02 15.61
CA LEU A 179 7.88 5.44 14.38
C LEU A 179 7.43 6.82 13.86
N VAL A 180 6.17 7.19 14.09
CA VAL A 180 5.60 8.47 13.62
C VAL A 180 5.74 9.55 14.69
N GLY A 181 5.46 9.23 15.96
CA GLY A 181 5.54 10.17 17.09
C GLY A 181 6.94 10.44 17.62
N GLY A 182 7.97 9.75 17.10
CA GLY A 182 9.38 10.07 17.37
C GLY A 182 10.02 11.03 16.36
N THR A 183 9.21 11.68 15.50
CA THR A 183 9.68 12.60 14.45
C THR A 183 9.51 14.07 14.82
N ASP A 184 9.10 14.37 16.06
CA ASP A 184 9.04 15.71 16.64
C ASP A 184 10.20 15.89 17.64
N GLU A 185 11.43 16.02 17.15
CA GLU A 185 12.54 16.65 17.90
C GLU A 185 13.60 17.24 16.94
#